data_AF-A0AAE0MVF0-F1
#
_entry.id   AF-A0AAE0MVF0-F1
#
_cell.length_a   1.000
_cell.length_b   1.000
_cell.length_c   1.000
_cell.angle_alpha   90.00
_cell.angle_beta   90.00
_cell.angle_gamma   90.00
#
_symmetry.space_group_name_H-M   'P 1'
#
loop_
_entity.id
_entity.type
_entity.pdbx_description
1 polymer ?
#
loop_
_entity_poly.entity_id
_entity_poly.type
_entity_poly.pdbx_seq_one_letter_code
_entity_poly.pdbx_strand_id
1 'polypeptide(L)'
;MKSSLLLAVLTAALAAREVTGHAIFQQLWVDGTDYGSTCNRLPTSNSPVTNVGSRDFVCNAGTRGVSGKCPVKAGGTVTVEMHQQPGDRSCKSEAIGGAHWGPVQIYLSKVSDASTADGSSGGWFKIFSDAWSKKSGGRVGDDDNWGTRDLNACCGRMDVPIPKDLPSGDYLLRAEALALHTAGQSGGAQFYISCYQITVTGGSGGSVSYATVKFPGAYKASDPGIQINIHAAVSNYVAPGPAVVAGGVTKQAGSGCTGCESTCKVGSSPSAVAPGGKPASGGSDGNAPEVGEPSTGGGDSPSAPGACAVAAYGQCGGNGYTGCIQCASGYTCKAVSPPYYSQCAPAS
;
A
#
# COMPACT_ATOMS: atom_id res chain seq x y z
N MET A 1 42.46 -43.63 -31.93
CA MET A 1 41.07 -43.15 -31.79
C MET A 1 40.51 -43.64 -30.46
N LYS A 2 40.60 -42.84 -29.40
CA LYS A 2 39.93 -43.09 -28.12
C LYS A 2 39.11 -41.83 -27.84
N SER A 3 37.80 -41.93 -28.08
CA SER A 3 36.87 -40.82 -27.95
C SER A 3 36.33 -40.80 -26.53
N SER A 4 36.77 -39.82 -25.74
CA SER A 4 36.20 -39.52 -24.43
C SER A 4 35.01 -38.58 -24.63
N LEU A 5 33.78 -39.09 -24.52
CA LEU A 5 32.58 -38.27 -24.42
C LEU A 5 32.46 -37.78 -22.96
N LEU A 6 32.80 -36.52 -22.73
CA LEU A 6 32.41 -35.78 -21.54
C LEU A 6 30.95 -35.35 -21.70
N LEU A 7 30.05 -35.97 -20.95
CA LEU A 7 28.66 -35.56 -20.83
C LEU A 7 28.60 -34.37 -19.84
N ALA A 8 28.63 -33.15 -20.36
CA ALA A 8 28.40 -31.94 -19.56
C ALA A 8 26.90 -31.82 -19.27
N VAL A 9 26.48 -32.19 -18.07
CA VAL A 9 25.13 -31.93 -17.57
C VAL A 9 25.08 -30.44 -17.16
N LEU A 10 24.50 -29.59 -18.00
CA LEU A 10 24.12 -28.24 -17.62
C LEU A 10 22.88 -28.33 -16.72
N THR A 11 23.08 -28.24 -15.41
CA THR A 11 21.99 -27.95 -14.47
C THR A 11 21.64 -26.46 -14.56
N ALA A 12 20.64 -26.13 -15.36
CA ALA A 12 19.99 -24.82 -15.30
C ALA A 12 19.23 -24.72 -13.97
N ALA A 13 19.81 -24.01 -12.99
CA ALA A 13 19.10 -23.64 -11.78
C ALA A 13 18.02 -22.61 -12.15
N LEU A 14 16.78 -23.08 -12.32
CA LEU A 14 15.60 -22.21 -12.30
C LEU A 14 15.49 -21.64 -10.88
N ALA A 15 15.95 -20.41 -10.68
CA ALA A 15 15.56 -19.64 -9.51
C ALA A 15 14.05 -19.37 -9.63
N ALA A 16 13.24 -20.14 -8.89
CA ALA A 16 11.85 -19.81 -8.67
C ALA A 16 11.81 -18.44 -7.98
N ARG A 17 11.38 -17.42 -8.72
CA ARG A 17 10.99 -16.16 -8.10
C ARG A 17 9.62 -16.42 -7.49
N GLU A 18 9.50 -16.31 -6.18
CA GLU A 18 8.20 -16.33 -5.51
C GLU A 18 7.34 -15.19 -6.12
N VAL A 19 6.37 -15.54 -6.97
CA VAL A 19 5.48 -14.57 -7.58
C VAL A 19 4.33 -14.32 -6.61
N THR A 20 4.56 -13.40 -5.68
CA THR A 20 3.50 -12.79 -4.86
C THR A 20 3.10 -11.47 -5.49
N GLY A 21 1.93 -11.42 -6.14
CA GLY A 21 1.44 -10.20 -6.81
C GLY A 21 0.51 -9.33 -5.95
N HIS A 22 -0.05 -9.91 -4.90
CA HIS A 22 -1.07 -9.29 -4.07
C HIS A 22 -0.44 -8.46 -2.95
N ALA A 23 -1.00 -7.28 -2.67
CA ALA A 23 -0.42 -6.32 -1.74
C ALA A 23 -1.47 -5.50 -1.00
N ILE A 24 -1.06 -4.80 0.05
CA ILE A 24 -1.91 -3.89 0.82
C ILE A 24 -1.15 -2.59 1.03
N PHE A 25 -1.83 -1.45 0.95
CA PHE A 25 -1.35 -0.20 1.53
C PHE A 25 -1.53 -0.26 3.04
N GLN A 26 -0.44 -0.37 3.79
CA GLN A 26 -0.46 -0.76 5.20
C GLN A 26 -0.05 0.35 6.16
N GLN A 27 0.93 1.17 5.78
CA GLN A 27 1.45 2.25 6.63
C GLN A 27 1.23 3.62 6.02
N LEU A 28 1.23 4.63 6.87
CA LEU A 28 1.21 6.03 6.49
C LEU A 28 2.36 6.75 7.18
N TRP A 29 3.02 7.63 6.43
CA TRP A 29 3.95 8.59 6.97
C TRP A 29 3.37 9.98 6.86
N VAL A 30 3.70 10.86 7.81
CA VAL A 30 3.35 12.28 7.73
C VAL A 30 4.60 13.11 7.94
N ASP A 31 4.96 13.92 6.95
CA ASP A 31 6.16 14.76 6.96
C ASP A 31 7.42 13.98 7.39
N GLY A 32 7.58 12.76 6.84
CA GLY A 32 8.69 11.86 7.12
C GLY A 32 8.61 11.05 8.41
N THR A 33 7.56 11.25 9.21
CA THR A 33 7.31 10.52 10.46
C THR A 33 6.50 9.26 10.22
N ASP A 34 6.96 8.12 10.75
CA ASP A 34 6.29 6.82 10.66
C ASP A 34 5.11 6.74 11.65
N TYR A 35 3.89 6.74 11.13
CA TYR A 35 2.68 6.49 11.95
C TYR A 35 2.27 5.01 11.94
N GLY A 36 3.03 4.15 11.27
CA GLY A 36 2.68 2.75 11.08
C GLY A 36 1.27 2.61 10.52
N SER A 37 0.52 1.64 11.03
CA SER A 37 -0.86 1.38 10.62
C SER A 37 -1.92 2.02 11.52
N THR A 38 -1.52 2.93 12.42
CA THR A 38 -2.39 3.45 13.50
C THR A 38 -3.66 4.13 13.00
N CYS A 39 -3.60 4.77 11.84
CA CYS A 39 -4.73 5.44 11.21
C CYS A 39 -5.26 4.72 9.96
N ASN A 40 -4.80 3.49 9.68
CA ASN A 40 -5.22 2.73 8.51
C ASN A 40 -6.37 1.77 8.83
N ARG A 41 -7.39 1.76 7.99
CA ARG A 41 -8.45 0.74 7.99
C ARG A 41 -7.95 -0.46 7.18
N LEU A 42 -7.11 -1.28 7.81
CA LEU A 42 -6.50 -2.43 7.15
C LEU A 42 -7.58 -3.40 6.63
N PRO A 43 -7.51 -3.83 5.35
CA PRO A 43 -8.38 -4.88 4.83
C PRO A 43 -8.07 -6.22 5.49
N THR A 44 -9.04 -7.14 5.42
CA THR A 44 -8.91 -8.49 5.99
C THR A 44 -7.94 -9.40 5.24
N SER A 45 -7.60 -9.06 3.99
CA SER A 45 -6.63 -9.80 3.17
C SER A 45 -5.92 -8.87 2.18
N ASN A 46 -4.87 -9.38 1.53
CA ASN A 46 -4.21 -8.69 0.41
C ASN A 46 -4.87 -8.95 -0.96
N SER A 47 -6.02 -9.63 -0.98
CA SER A 47 -6.76 -9.89 -2.21
C SER A 47 -7.26 -8.59 -2.84
N PRO A 48 -7.39 -8.52 -4.17
CA PRO A 48 -7.81 -7.31 -4.83
C PRO A 48 -9.34 -7.19 -4.78
N VAL A 49 -9.83 -5.96 -4.81
CA VAL A 49 -11.21 -5.70 -5.22
C VAL A 49 -11.26 -5.71 -6.74
N THR A 50 -12.22 -6.39 -7.36
CA THR A 50 -12.37 -6.44 -8.83
C THR A 50 -13.69 -5.84 -9.31
N ASN A 51 -14.73 -5.85 -8.46
CA ASN A 51 -16.03 -5.29 -8.78
C ASN A 51 -16.10 -3.80 -8.41
N VAL A 52 -15.98 -2.91 -9.40
CA VAL A 52 -16.06 -1.44 -9.22
C VAL A 52 -17.42 -0.94 -8.73
N GLY A 53 -18.47 -1.77 -8.81
CA GLY A 53 -19.81 -1.47 -8.30
C GLY A 53 -20.04 -1.91 -6.86
N SER A 54 -19.10 -2.62 -6.22
CA SER A 54 -19.27 -3.13 -4.87
C SER A 54 -19.03 -2.03 -3.81
N ARG A 55 -19.55 -2.27 -2.60
CA ARG A 55 -19.24 -1.43 -1.43
C ARG A 55 -17.76 -1.48 -1.06
N ASP A 56 -17.12 -2.63 -1.25
CA ASP A 56 -15.69 -2.82 -0.98
C ASP A 56 -14.83 -1.92 -1.85
N PHE A 57 -15.34 -1.40 -2.97
CA PHE A 57 -14.61 -0.48 -3.83
C PHE A 57 -14.28 0.87 -3.18
N VAL A 58 -14.95 1.22 -2.08
CA VAL A 58 -14.73 2.47 -1.35
C VAL A 58 -13.45 2.40 -0.53
N CYS A 59 -13.38 1.45 0.41
CA CYS A 59 -12.27 1.34 1.37
C CYS A 59 -11.75 -0.08 1.56
N ASN A 60 -12.04 -1.00 0.62
CA ASN A 60 -11.70 -2.43 0.66
C ASN A 60 -12.56 -3.27 1.63
N ALA A 61 -12.57 -4.58 1.41
CA ALA A 61 -13.42 -5.55 2.09
C ALA A 61 -13.04 -5.74 3.56
N GLY A 62 -14.07 -5.86 4.42
CA GLY A 62 -13.92 -6.12 5.85
C GLY A 62 -13.29 -4.96 6.65
N THR A 63 -13.15 -3.78 6.03
CA THR A 63 -12.59 -2.60 6.70
C THR A 63 -13.62 -1.92 7.60
N ARG A 64 -13.14 -1.33 8.69
CA ARG A 64 -13.93 -0.54 9.64
C ARG A 64 -13.14 0.65 10.13
N GLY A 65 -13.83 1.62 10.72
CA GLY A 65 -13.19 2.73 11.42
C GLY A 65 -12.22 2.26 12.51
N VAL A 66 -11.11 2.98 12.66
CA VAL A 66 -10.12 2.78 13.73
C VAL A 66 -10.11 4.00 14.66
N SER A 67 -9.50 3.87 15.84
CA SER A 67 -9.43 4.99 16.79
C SER A 67 -8.41 6.06 16.37
N GLY A 68 -7.32 5.66 15.69
CA GLY A 68 -6.24 6.57 15.30
C GLY A 68 -6.62 7.48 14.14
N LYS A 69 -6.19 8.74 14.22
CA LYS A 69 -6.24 9.73 13.14
C LYS A 69 -4.86 10.34 12.99
N CYS A 70 -4.26 10.23 11.81
CA CYS A 70 -2.94 10.80 11.58
C CYS A 70 -3.05 12.33 11.41
N PRO A 71 -2.28 13.13 12.17
CA PRO A 71 -2.36 14.58 12.11
C PRO A 71 -1.59 15.09 10.89
N VAL A 72 -2.28 15.71 9.94
CA VAL A 72 -1.70 16.17 8.67
C VAL A 72 -1.81 17.70 8.58
N LYS A 73 -0.76 18.36 8.10
CA LYS A 73 -0.82 19.79 7.78
C LYS A 73 -1.23 19.97 6.32
N ALA A 74 -2.14 20.89 6.05
CA ALA A 74 -2.36 21.33 4.67
C ALA A 74 -1.05 21.89 4.11
N GLY A 75 -0.67 21.49 2.89
CA GLY A 75 0.63 21.81 2.30
C GLY A 75 1.78 20.90 2.77
N GLY A 76 1.56 20.04 3.75
CA GLY A 76 2.48 18.97 4.14
C GLY A 76 2.47 17.81 3.14
N THR A 77 3.21 16.76 3.46
CA THR A 77 3.29 15.54 2.65
C THR A 77 2.87 14.34 3.48
N VAL A 78 2.03 13.48 2.90
CA VAL A 78 1.86 12.12 3.40
C VAL A 78 2.55 11.14 2.48
N THR A 79 3.07 10.05 3.01
CA THR A 79 3.63 8.96 2.20
C THR A 79 2.82 7.72 2.45
N VAL A 80 2.22 7.15 1.41
CA VAL A 80 1.54 5.87 1.51
C VAL A 80 2.55 4.75 1.31
N GLU A 81 2.46 3.69 2.11
CA GLU A 81 3.38 2.55 2.03
C GLU A 81 2.62 1.24 1.81
N MET A 82 3.01 0.49 0.78
CA MET A 82 2.44 -0.79 0.38
C MET A 82 3.48 -1.90 0.42
N HIS A 83 3.05 -3.10 0.82
CA HIS A 83 3.85 -4.34 0.70
C HIS A 83 2.95 -5.54 0.43
N GLN A 84 3.54 -6.61 -0.08
CA GLN A 84 2.82 -7.81 -0.51
C GLN A 84 2.12 -8.52 0.65
N GLN A 85 2.82 -8.69 1.77
CA GLN A 85 2.33 -9.47 2.90
C GLN A 85 1.93 -8.57 4.07
N PRO A 86 0.86 -8.93 4.82
CA PRO A 86 0.50 -8.24 6.05
C PRO A 86 1.68 -8.14 7.03
N GLY A 87 2.01 -6.92 7.46
CA GLY A 87 3.13 -6.63 8.36
C GLY A 87 4.51 -6.57 7.71
N ASP A 88 4.65 -6.97 6.44
CA ASP A 88 5.92 -6.84 5.72
C ASP A 88 6.22 -5.37 5.40
N ARG A 89 7.51 -5.00 5.52
CA ARG A 89 8.05 -3.69 5.16
C ARG A 89 9.42 -3.77 4.48
N SER A 90 9.78 -4.95 3.98
CA SER A 90 11.08 -5.25 3.40
C SER A 90 11.24 -4.65 2.01
N CYS A 91 12.30 -3.86 1.81
CA CYS A 91 12.70 -3.41 0.47
C CYS A 91 13.37 -4.50 -0.38
N LYS A 92 13.49 -5.74 0.13
CA LYS A 92 14.13 -6.86 -0.60
C LYS A 92 13.16 -7.52 -1.59
N SER A 93 11.87 -7.36 -1.35
CA SER A 93 10.80 -7.84 -2.21
C SER A 93 10.14 -6.65 -2.91
N GLU A 94 9.47 -6.92 -4.03
CA GLU A 94 8.60 -5.92 -4.64
C GLU A 94 7.47 -5.55 -3.66
N ALA A 95 7.06 -4.29 -3.63
CA ALA A 95 5.93 -3.85 -2.82
C ALA A 95 4.61 -4.42 -3.36
N ILE A 96 4.51 -4.52 -4.69
CA ILE A 96 3.46 -5.20 -5.43
C ILE A 96 4.11 -5.94 -6.60
N GLY A 97 4.18 -7.27 -6.51
CA GLY A 97 5.01 -8.06 -7.42
C GLY A 97 4.25 -8.60 -8.63
N GLY A 98 4.89 -9.52 -9.36
CA GLY A 98 4.19 -10.33 -10.37
C GLY A 98 3.72 -9.57 -11.61
N ALA A 99 4.41 -8.48 -11.95
CA ALA A 99 4.08 -7.62 -13.07
C ALA A 99 2.70 -6.93 -12.95
N HIS A 100 2.32 -6.56 -11.72
CA HIS A 100 1.12 -5.76 -11.41
C HIS A 100 1.29 -4.30 -11.82
N TRP A 101 1.43 -4.08 -13.13
CA TRP A 101 1.63 -2.76 -13.72
C TRP A 101 0.32 -1.98 -13.83
N GLY A 102 0.38 -0.71 -13.42
CA GLY A 102 -0.73 0.22 -13.54
C GLY A 102 -0.53 1.47 -12.67
N PRO A 103 -1.56 2.33 -12.58
CA PRO A 103 -1.44 3.60 -11.87
C PRO A 103 -1.53 3.44 -10.35
N VAL A 104 -0.97 4.41 -9.64
CA VAL A 104 -1.20 4.67 -8.22
C VAL A 104 -1.94 6.00 -8.08
N GLN A 105 -3.07 5.99 -7.37
CA GLN A 105 -4.00 7.12 -7.29
C GLN A 105 -4.41 7.37 -5.84
N ILE A 106 -4.43 8.64 -5.44
CA ILE A 106 -4.81 9.03 -4.07
C ILE A 106 -5.94 10.04 -4.11
N TYR A 107 -6.95 9.79 -3.28
CA TYR A 107 -8.15 10.59 -3.16
C TYR A 107 -8.35 11.04 -1.72
N LEU A 108 -9.00 12.20 -1.55
CA LEU A 108 -9.51 12.65 -0.27
C LEU A 108 -11.03 12.78 -0.31
N SER A 109 -11.68 12.57 0.82
CA SER A 109 -13.09 12.92 1.06
C SER A 109 -13.20 13.58 2.42
N LYS A 110 -13.74 14.81 2.47
CA LYS A 110 -14.03 15.48 3.74
C LYS A 110 -15.17 14.76 4.44
N VAL A 111 -15.05 14.55 5.74
CA VAL A 111 -16.06 13.89 6.57
C VAL A 111 -16.24 14.61 7.90
N SER A 112 -17.39 14.39 8.56
CA SER A 112 -17.62 14.94 9.91
C SER A 112 -16.69 14.30 10.94
N ASP A 113 -16.47 12.99 10.82
CA ASP A 113 -15.60 12.22 11.70
C ASP A 113 -14.98 11.04 10.91
N ALA A 114 -13.66 11.07 10.76
CA ALA A 114 -12.92 10.06 10.02
C ALA A 114 -12.89 8.69 10.72
N SER A 115 -13.28 8.58 11.99
CA SER A 115 -13.37 7.30 12.70
C SER A 115 -14.68 6.55 12.47
N THR A 116 -15.73 7.24 12.01
CA THR A 116 -17.08 6.66 11.84
C THR A 116 -17.59 6.72 10.41
N ALA A 117 -17.14 7.68 9.60
CA ALA A 117 -17.56 7.80 8.22
C ALA A 117 -17.14 6.58 7.38
N ASP A 118 -18.02 6.07 6.52
CA ASP A 118 -17.75 4.89 5.70
C ASP A 118 -17.27 5.21 4.26
N GLY A 119 -17.22 6.51 3.93
CA GLY A 119 -16.78 7.02 2.64
C GLY A 119 -17.79 6.91 1.49
N SER A 120 -18.92 6.22 1.66
CA SER A 120 -19.90 6.02 0.57
C SER A 120 -20.81 7.23 0.34
N SER A 121 -21.04 8.04 1.37
CA SER A 121 -21.70 9.34 1.24
C SER A 121 -20.74 10.47 0.85
N GLY A 122 -19.43 10.20 0.83
CA GLY A 122 -18.38 11.18 0.64
C GLY A 122 -18.24 11.67 -0.80
N GLY A 123 -17.97 12.95 -0.95
CA GLY A 123 -17.48 13.53 -2.20
C GLY A 123 -15.98 13.33 -2.31
N TRP A 124 -15.55 12.37 -3.14
CA TRP A 124 -14.14 12.05 -3.36
C TRP A 124 -13.54 12.94 -4.44
N PHE A 125 -12.34 13.44 -4.22
CA PHE A 125 -11.57 14.18 -5.22
C PHE A 125 -10.13 13.67 -5.26
N LYS A 126 -9.57 13.60 -6.46
CA LYS A 126 -8.21 13.06 -6.69
C LYS A 126 -7.18 14.13 -6.38
N ILE A 127 -6.26 13.86 -5.47
CA ILE A 127 -5.16 14.78 -5.13
C ILE A 127 -3.83 14.35 -5.74
N PHE A 128 -3.71 13.08 -6.13
CA PHE A 128 -2.48 12.55 -6.69
C PHE A 128 -2.74 11.46 -7.73
N SER A 129 -1.94 11.47 -8.78
CA SER A 129 -1.90 10.41 -9.79
C SER A 129 -0.47 10.18 -10.26
N ASP A 130 0.02 8.95 -10.15
CA ASP A 130 1.18 8.45 -10.87
C ASP A 130 0.71 7.33 -11.80
N ALA A 131 0.65 7.58 -13.09
CA ALA A 131 -0.09 6.73 -14.02
C ALA A 131 0.82 5.91 -14.94
N TRP A 132 1.22 6.51 -16.06
CA TRP A 132 1.93 5.85 -17.13
C TRP A 132 2.80 6.85 -17.88
N SER A 133 3.96 6.39 -18.36
CA SER A 133 4.71 7.09 -19.38
C SER A 133 5.33 6.08 -20.34
N LYS A 134 5.34 6.43 -21.64
CA LYS A 134 5.98 5.58 -22.64
C LYS A 134 7.46 5.42 -22.31
N LYS A 135 7.94 4.18 -22.19
CA LYS A 135 9.37 3.93 -22.02
C LYS A 135 10.05 3.91 -23.39
N SER A 136 11.16 4.63 -23.52
CA SER A 136 11.97 4.59 -24.74
C SER A 136 12.39 3.14 -25.05
N GLY A 137 12.11 2.68 -26.26
CA GLY A 137 12.37 1.31 -26.70
C GLY A 137 11.36 0.25 -26.22
N GLY A 138 10.34 0.62 -25.44
CA GLY A 138 9.27 -0.30 -25.02
C GLY A 138 8.36 -0.70 -26.18
N ARG A 139 8.11 -2.00 -26.34
CA ARG A 139 7.33 -2.57 -27.46
C ARG A 139 5.86 -2.75 -27.09
N VAL A 140 5.60 -3.13 -25.84
CA VAL A 140 4.27 -3.33 -25.27
C VAL A 140 4.09 -2.49 -24.01
N GLY A 141 2.85 -2.35 -23.55
CA GLY A 141 2.54 -1.62 -22.32
C GLY A 141 3.22 -2.19 -21.08
N ASP A 142 3.49 -3.50 -21.03
CA ASP A 142 4.29 -4.10 -19.94
C ASP A 142 5.68 -3.46 -19.82
N ASP A 143 6.30 -3.05 -20.93
CA ASP A 143 7.65 -2.46 -20.92
C ASP A 143 7.65 -1.02 -20.39
N ASP A 144 6.52 -0.34 -20.48
CA ASP A 144 6.39 1.08 -20.17
C ASP A 144 6.55 1.36 -18.66
N ASN A 145 6.69 2.64 -18.33
CA ASN A 145 6.75 3.06 -16.93
C ASN A 145 5.34 3.17 -16.36
N TRP A 146 5.17 2.77 -15.11
CA TRP A 146 3.89 2.73 -14.41
C TRP A 146 4.07 3.19 -12.97
N GLY A 147 3.04 3.78 -12.36
CA GLY A 147 3.11 4.22 -10.96
C GLY A 147 3.44 3.07 -10.00
N THR A 148 2.99 1.84 -10.27
CA THR A 148 3.38 0.67 -9.45
C THR A 148 4.85 0.25 -9.64
N ARG A 149 5.48 0.58 -10.77
CA ARG A 149 6.94 0.41 -10.94
C ARG A 149 7.70 1.40 -10.08
N ASP A 150 7.26 2.64 -10.04
CA ASP A 150 7.86 3.68 -9.19
C ASP A 150 7.67 3.32 -7.71
N LEU A 151 6.47 2.83 -7.34
CA LEU A 151 6.18 2.29 -6.01
C LEU A 151 7.15 1.17 -5.62
N ASN A 152 7.40 0.19 -6.50
CA ASN A 152 8.37 -0.87 -6.27
C ASN A 152 9.81 -0.33 -6.16
N ALA A 153 10.20 0.59 -7.04
CA ALA A 153 11.52 1.21 -7.00
C ALA A 153 11.77 1.99 -5.69
N CYS A 154 10.70 2.50 -5.08
CA CYS A 154 10.72 3.28 -3.86
C CYS A 154 10.33 2.50 -2.61
N CYS A 155 10.60 1.18 -2.58
CA CYS A 155 10.33 0.33 -1.42
C CYS A 155 8.87 0.42 -0.92
N GLY A 156 7.93 0.47 -1.86
CA GLY A 156 6.51 0.54 -1.55
C GLY A 156 6.00 1.91 -1.17
N ARG A 157 6.82 2.95 -1.22
CA ARG A 157 6.48 4.30 -0.77
C ARG A 157 6.16 5.22 -1.92
N MET A 158 5.15 6.06 -1.73
CA MET A 158 4.78 7.13 -2.66
C MET A 158 4.46 8.40 -1.88
N ASP A 159 5.19 9.47 -2.16
CA ASP A 159 5.00 10.79 -1.54
C ASP A 159 3.82 11.51 -2.21
N VAL A 160 2.94 12.05 -1.37
CA VAL A 160 1.67 12.63 -1.76
C VAL A 160 1.53 14.00 -1.09
N PRO A 161 1.79 15.09 -1.81
CA PRO A 161 1.56 16.43 -1.29
C PRO A 161 0.08 16.68 -1.02
N ILE A 162 -0.21 17.28 0.13
CA ILE A 162 -1.57 17.64 0.54
C ILE A 162 -1.85 19.07 0.08
N PRO A 163 -2.96 19.35 -0.64
CA PRO A 163 -3.28 20.70 -1.08
C PRO A 163 -3.27 21.71 0.09
N LYS A 164 -2.56 22.83 -0.09
CA LYS A 164 -2.34 23.85 0.96
C LYS A 164 -3.60 24.60 1.40
N ASP A 165 -4.58 24.63 0.53
CA ASP A 165 -5.87 25.32 0.65
C ASP A 165 -6.99 24.41 1.14
N LEU A 166 -6.69 23.14 1.40
CA LEU A 166 -7.64 22.16 1.91
C LEU A 166 -8.23 22.65 3.25
N PRO A 167 -9.57 22.71 3.42
CA PRO A 167 -10.16 23.10 4.69
C PRO A 167 -9.69 22.20 5.85
N SER A 168 -9.42 22.79 7.02
CA SER A 168 -9.12 22.00 8.22
C SER A 168 -10.30 21.07 8.59
N GLY A 169 -10.01 19.94 9.22
CA GLY A 169 -10.97 18.95 9.70
C GLY A 169 -10.64 17.52 9.26
N ASP A 170 -11.60 16.63 9.44
CA ASP A 170 -11.40 15.20 9.19
C ASP A 170 -11.60 14.82 7.73
N TYR A 171 -10.76 13.90 7.26
CA TYR A 171 -10.80 13.33 5.92
C TYR A 171 -10.57 11.82 5.96
N LEU A 172 -11.18 11.13 5.02
CA LEU A 172 -10.69 9.83 4.57
C LEU A 172 -9.71 10.05 3.41
N LEU A 173 -8.54 9.44 3.49
CA LEU A 173 -7.58 9.34 2.41
C LEU A 173 -7.64 7.94 1.82
N ARG A 174 -7.99 7.80 0.54
CA ARG A 174 -8.08 6.52 -0.16
C ARG A 174 -6.87 6.38 -1.08
N ALA A 175 -6.01 5.42 -0.77
CA ALA A 175 -4.90 5.00 -1.62
C ALA A 175 -5.34 3.83 -2.50
N GLU A 176 -4.99 3.86 -3.78
CA GLU A 176 -5.33 2.84 -4.77
C GLU A 176 -4.11 2.54 -5.65
N ALA A 177 -3.77 1.26 -5.77
CA ALA A 177 -2.92 0.74 -6.84
C ALA A 177 -3.80 -0.14 -7.73
N LEU A 178 -3.79 0.13 -9.02
CA LEU A 178 -4.56 -0.63 -10.01
C LEU A 178 -3.59 -1.50 -10.80
N ALA A 179 -3.79 -2.81 -10.77
CA ALA A 179 -3.00 -3.77 -11.56
C ALA A 179 -3.77 -4.19 -12.81
N LEU A 180 -3.12 -4.05 -13.96
CA LEU A 180 -3.74 -4.20 -15.29
C LEU A 180 -3.31 -5.47 -16.04
N HIS A 181 -2.48 -6.33 -15.43
CA HIS A 181 -1.98 -7.56 -16.06
C HIS A 181 -3.08 -8.52 -16.54
N THR A 182 -4.29 -8.46 -15.98
CA THR A 182 -5.45 -9.24 -16.44
C THR A 182 -6.58 -8.37 -17.02
N ALA A 183 -6.35 -7.07 -17.21
CA ALA A 183 -7.37 -6.08 -17.56
C ALA A 183 -7.87 -6.13 -19.02
N GLY A 184 -7.33 -7.02 -19.86
CA GLY A 184 -7.83 -7.19 -21.23
C GLY A 184 -9.27 -7.70 -21.28
N GLN A 185 -9.73 -8.35 -20.21
CA GLN A 185 -11.10 -8.81 -20.03
C GLN A 185 -11.85 -7.92 -19.02
N SER A 186 -13.15 -7.70 -19.25
CA SER A 186 -13.98 -6.97 -18.29
C SER A 186 -13.99 -7.69 -16.93
N GLY A 187 -13.80 -6.92 -15.85
CA GLY A 187 -13.64 -7.46 -14.49
C GLY A 187 -12.26 -8.06 -14.20
N GLY A 188 -11.33 -8.04 -15.15
CA GLY A 188 -9.98 -8.53 -14.96
C GLY A 188 -9.03 -7.55 -14.26
N ALA A 189 -9.39 -6.27 -14.16
CA ALA A 189 -8.61 -5.28 -13.43
C ALA A 189 -8.65 -5.54 -11.91
N GLN A 190 -7.51 -5.39 -11.24
CA GLN A 190 -7.35 -5.68 -9.82
C GLN A 190 -7.01 -4.40 -9.04
N PHE A 191 -7.82 -4.06 -8.05
CA PHE A 191 -7.68 -2.83 -7.27
C PHE A 191 -7.24 -3.12 -5.85
N TYR A 192 -6.12 -2.55 -5.44
CA TYR A 192 -5.58 -2.65 -4.08
C TYR A 192 -5.80 -1.33 -3.36
N ILE A 193 -6.81 -1.33 -2.49
CA ILE A 193 -7.34 -0.10 -1.88
C ILE A 193 -7.10 -0.14 -0.37
N SER A 194 -6.75 0.98 0.22
CA SER A 194 -6.85 1.18 1.67
C SER A 194 -7.26 2.61 1.99
N CYS A 195 -8.02 2.76 3.07
CA CYS A 195 -8.46 4.06 3.56
C CYS A 195 -7.76 4.40 4.88
N TYR A 196 -7.19 5.59 4.93
CA TYR A 196 -6.57 6.16 6.10
C TYR A 196 -7.45 7.27 6.68
N GLN A 197 -7.40 7.43 7.99
CA GLN A 197 -8.11 8.47 8.73
C GLN A 197 -7.13 9.59 9.05
N ILE A 198 -7.37 10.78 8.51
CA ILE A 198 -6.49 11.93 8.74
C ILE A 198 -7.28 13.11 9.28
N THR A 199 -6.63 13.90 10.13
CA THR A 199 -7.14 15.20 10.57
C THR A 199 -6.22 16.27 10.01
N VAL A 200 -6.75 17.08 9.09
CA VAL A 200 -6.02 18.15 8.41
C VAL A 200 -6.12 19.43 9.23
N THR A 201 -4.99 20.12 9.41
CA THR A 201 -4.90 21.41 10.10
C THR A 201 -4.15 22.45 9.26
N GLY A 202 -4.33 23.73 9.58
CA GLY A 202 -3.54 24.83 9.01
C GLY A 202 -3.94 25.26 7.59
N GLY A 203 -4.91 24.59 6.98
CA GLY A 203 -5.40 24.98 5.66
C GLY A 203 -6.42 26.12 5.74
N SER A 204 -6.32 27.05 4.80
CA SER A 204 -7.11 28.28 4.77
C SER A 204 -8.58 28.07 4.40
N GLY A 205 -8.94 26.86 3.96
CA GLY A 205 -10.29 26.56 3.48
C GLY A 205 -10.71 27.51 2.37
N GLY A 206 -9.80 27.80 1.44
CA GLY A 206 -10.05 28.74 0.36
C GLY A 206 -11.30 28.38 -0.44
N SER A 207 -11.80 29.30 -1.28
CA SER A 207 -13.00 29.14 -2.11
C SER A 207 -12.94 28.00 -3.15
N VAL A 208 -11.98 27.08 -3.05
CA VAL A 208 -11.76 25.99 -3.99
C VAL A 208 -12.81 24.90 -3.75
N SER A 209 -13.83 24.94 -4.59
CA SER A 209 -14.76 23.83 -4.74
C SER A 209 -14.08 22.75 -5.60
N TYR A 210 -13.68 21.65 -4.97
CA TYR A 210 -13.22 20.48 -5.70
C TYR A 210 -14.40 19.78 -6.36
N ALA A 211 -14.33 19.51 -7.66
CA ALA A 211 -15.27 18.62 -8.30
C ALA A 211 -15.11 17.23 -7.67
N THR A 212 -16.20 16.70 -7.10
CA THR A 212 -16.19 15.42 -6.41
C THR A 212 -16.93 14.34 -7.18
N VAL A 213 -16.48 13.10 -7.01
CA VAL A 213 -17.13 11.89 -7.50
C VAL A 213 -17.55 10.99 -6.32
N LYS A 214 -18.27 9.91 -6.61
CA LYS A 214 -18.66 8.90 -5.61
C LYS A 214 -18.02 7.57 -5.90
N PHE A 215 -17.62 6.85 -4.85
CA PHE A 215 -17.29 5.44 -4.93
C PHE A 215 -18.35 4.64 -4.14
N PRO A 216 -18.90 3.54 -4.70
CA PRO A 216 -18.86 3.17 -6.13
C PRO A 216 -19.57 4.22 -7.02
N GLY A 217 -19.26 4.21 -8.33
CA GLY A 217 -19.93 5.05 -9.34
C GLY A 217 -19.00 5.86 -10.23
N ALA A 218 -17.85 6.31 -9.71
CA ALA A 218 -16.88 7.08 -10.49
C ALA A 218 -16.20 6.26 -11.59
N TYR A 219 -16.08 4.95 -11.38
CA TYR A 219 -15.44 4.02 -12.30
C TYR A 219 -16.47 3.09 -12.91
N LYS A 220 -16.23 2.71 -14.17
CA LYS A 220 -16.94 1.65 -14.87
C LYS A 220 -15.95 0.57 -15.27
N ALA A 221 -16.37 -0.69 -15.23
CA ALA A 221 -15.53 -1.80 -15.66
C ALA A 221 -15.04 -1.62 -17.12
N SER A 222 -15.80 -0.89 -17.94
CA SER A 222 -15.49 -0.59 -19.34
C SER A 222 -14.67 0.69 -19.55
N ASP A 223 -14.26 1.41 -18.51
CA ASP A 223 -13.43 2.61 -18.70
C ASP A 223 -12.10 2.18 -19.34
N PRO A 224 -11.57 2.93 -20.34
CA PRO A 224 -10.39 2.52 -21.09
C PRO A 224 -9.10 2.47 -20.24
N GLY A 225 -9.09 3.12 -19.08
CA GLY A 225 -8.02 3.00 -18.09
C GLY A 225 -8.13 1.76 -17.18
N ILE A 226 -9.25 1.04 -17.24
CA ILE A 226 -9.61 -0.14 -16.44
C ILE A 226 -9.68 -1.39 -17.32
N GLN A 227 -10.36 -1.35 -18.46
CA GLN A 227 -10.38 -2.44 -19.43
C GLN A 227 -9.39 -2.14 -20.57
N ILE A 228 -8.19 -2.69 -20.46
CA ILE A 228 -7.06 -2.44 -21.36
C ILE A 228 -6.15 -3.67 -21.45
N ASN A 229 -5.62 -3.93 -22.63
CA ASN A 229 -4.59 -4.95 -22.83
C ASN A 229 -3.19 -4.31 -22.81
N ILE A 230 -2.51 -4.37 -21.66
CA ILE A 230 -1.14 -3.86 -21.53
C ILE A 230 -0.08 -4.75 -22.21
N HIS A 231 -0.45 -5.98 -22.60
CA HIS A 231 0.42 -6.89 -23.37
C HIS A 231 0.50 -6.56 -24.86
N ALA A 232 -0.23 -5.52 -25.29
CA ALA A 232 -0.11 -4.92 -26.61
C ALA A 232 0.57 -3.55 -26.51
N ALA A 233 0.88 -2.96 -27.66
CA ALA A 233 1.38 -1.60 -27.70
C ALA A 233 0.35 -0.61 -27.14
N VAL A 234 0.72 0.13 -26.10
CA VAL A 234 -0.06 1.23 -25.54
C VAL A 234 0.48 2.54 -26.12
N SER A 235 -0.38 3.28 -26.82
CA SER A 235 -0.05 4.58 -27.40
C SER A 235 -0.37 5.73 -26.46
N ASN A 236 -1.43 5.57 -25.65
CA ASN A 236 -1.85 6.51 -24.63
C ASN A 236 -2.55 5.74 -23.51
N TYR A 237 -2.32 6.14 -22.27
CA TYR A 237 -3.03 5.64 -21.10
C TYR A 237 -3.57 6.81 -20.28
N VAL A 238 -4.85 6.74 -19.92
CA VAL A 238 -5.50 7.70 -19.03
C VAL A 238 -5.99 6.95 -17.80
N ALA A 239 -5.50 7.34 -16.63
CA ALA A 239 -5.95 6.76 -15.37
C ALA A 239 -7.45 7.03 -15.15
N PRO A 240 -8.22 6.07 -14.59
CA PRO A 240 -9.65 6.23 -14.39
C PRO A 240 -10.01 7.30 -13.35
N GLY A 241 -11.26 7.77 -13.37
CA GLY A 241 -11.76 8.77 -12.43
C GLY A 241 -11.53 10.23 -12.84
N PRO A 242 -11.79 11.19 -11.93
CA PRO A 242 -11.64 12.61 -12.23
C PRO A 242 -10.17 12.99 -12.43
N ALA A 243 -9.95 14.16 -13.02
CA ALA A 243 -8.62 14.77 -13.05
C ALA A 243 -8.12 15.06 -11.62
N VAL A 244 -6.80 15.16 -11.47
CA VAL A 244 -6.18 15.68 -10.24
C VAL A 244 -6.63 17.12 -10.03
N VAL A 245 -7.05 17.45 -8.81
CA VAL A 245 -7.53 18.79 -8.47
C VAL A 245 -6.41 19.83 -8.51
N ALA A 246 -6.79 21.11 -8.58
CA ALA A 246 -5.84 22.20 -8.36
C ALA A 246 -5.14 22.05 -7.00
N GLY A 247 -3.82 22.24 -6.97
CA GLY A 247 -3.00 22.01 -5.78
C GLY A 247 -2.64 20.55 -5.51
N GLY A 248 -3.21 19.60 -6.25
CA GLY A 248 -2.75 18.22 -6.30
C GLY A 248 -1.58 18.01 -7.28
N VAL A 249 -1.09 16.79 -7.38
CA VAL A 249 0.10 16.42 -8.18
C VAL A 249 -0.18 15.28 -9.15
N THR A 250 0.19 15.47 -10.42
CA THR A 250 0.34 14.37 -11.39
C THR A 250 1.83 14.06 -11.50
N LYS A 251 2.27 12.95 -10.90
CA LYS A 251 3.65 12.45 -10.99
C LYS A 251 3.83 11.75 -12.34
N GLN A 252 4.99 11.93 -12.95
CA GLN A 252 5.35 11.26 -14.19
C GLN A 252 5.95 9.89 -13.86
N ALA A 253 5.29 8.81 -14.27
CA ALA A 253 5.81 7.45 -14.09
C ALA A 253 7.20 7.28 -14.69
N GLY A 254 8.07 6.53 -14.01
CA GLY A 254 9.49 6.39 -14.32
C GLY A 254 10.35 7.45 -13.66
N SER A 255 9.77 8.25 -12.74
CA SER A 255 10.52 9.21 -11.94
C SER A 255 11.22 8.49 -10.78
N GLY A 256 12.42 8.94 -10.44
CA GLY A 256 13.13 8.42 -9.27
C GLY A 256 12.43 8.77 -7.95
N CYS A 257 12.86 8.09 -6.89
CA CYS A 257 12.34 8.32 -5.54
C CYS A 257 12.76 9.70 -5.03
N THR A 258 11.82 10.41 -4.40
CA THR A 258 12.08 11.73 -3.80
C THR A 258 11.54 11.80 -2.39
N GLY A 259 12.12 12.67 -1.55
CA GLY A 259 11.64 12.86 -0.18
C GLY A 259 11.62 11.55 0.62
N CYS A 260 10.52 11.31 1.31
CA CYS A 260 10.35 10.17 2.21
C CYS A 260 10.42 8.83 1.48
N GLU A 261 10.07 8.79 0.19
CA GLU A 261 10.25 7.60 -0.68
C GLU A 261 11.68 7.04 -0.59
N SER A 262 12.68 7.91 -0.50
CA SER A 262 14.10 7.54 -0.45
C SER A 262 14.75 7.67 0.94
N THR A 263 14.25 8.56 1.79
CA THR A 263 14.93 8.93 3.04
C THR A 263 14.29 8.34 4.31
N CYS A 264 13.02 7.94 4.27
CA CYS A 264 12.32 7.48 5.48
C CYS A 264 12.87 6.16 6.01
N LYS A 265 12.96 6.08 7.33
CA LYS A 265 13.43 4.88 8.05
C LYS A 265 12.32 4.35 8.95
N VAL A 266 12.03 3.06 8.85
CA VAL A 266 10.99 2.39 9.65
C VAL A 266 11.25 2.64 11.14
N GLY A 267 10.19 2.99 11.87
CA GLY A 267 10.26 3.29 13.30
C GLY A 267 10.68 4.71 13.65
N SER A 268 10.80 5.61 12.66
CA SER A 268 10.98 7.05 12.91
C SER A 268 9.71 7.64 13.50
N SER A 269 9.51 7.52 14.82
CA SER A 269 8.37 8.12 15.50
C SER A 269 8.47 9.65 15.55
N PRO A 270 7.35 10.38 15.71
CA PRO A 270 7.43 11.79 15.99
C PRO A 270 8.15 11.92 17.32
N SER A 271 9.31 12.59 17.32
CA SER A 271 9.90 13.04 18.58
C SER A 271 8.84 13.91 19.22
N ALA A 272 8.25 13.47 20.33
CA ALA A 272 7.23 14.22 21.02
C ALA A 272 7.80 15.61 21.33
N VAL A 273 7.38 16.61 20.55
CA VAL A 273 7.68 18.00 20.88
C VAL A 273 6.79 18.31 22.07
N ALA A 274 7.37 18.19 23.26
CA ALA A 274 6.75 18.67 24.48
C ALA A 274 6.33 20.13 24.27
N PRO A 275 5.09 20.53 24.57
CA PRO A 275 4.69 21.93 24.47
C PRO A 275 5.48 22.75 25.51
N GLY A 276 6.35 23.63 25.02
CA GLY A 276 6.77 24.88 25.65
C GLY A 276 7.16 24.85 27.13
N GLY A 277 8.42 24.48 27.43
CA GLY A 277 9.07 24.88 28.68
C GLY A 277 9.75 26.24 28.54
N LYS A 278 9.47 27.17 29.45
CA LYS A 278 10.25 28.41 29.69
C LYS A 278 10.21 28.74 31.20
N PRO A 279 11.26 29.35 31.78
CA PRO A 279 12.64 28.88 31.98
C PRO A 279 12.90 28.58 33.49
N ALA A 280 14.12 28.15 33.80
CA ALA A 280 14.57 27.66 35.10
C ALA A 280 14.38 28.60 36.32
N SER A 281 14.15 27.99 37.48
CA SER A 281 14.55 28.49 38.81
C SER A 281 14.82 27.28 39.72
N GLY A 282 15.86 27.39 40.55
CA GLY A 282 16.50 26.30 41.28
C GLY A 282 15.78 25.83 42.54
N GLY A 283 16.37 24.80 43.16
CA GLY A 283 15.97 24.28 44.47
C GLY A 283 16.36 22.82 44.65
N SER A 284 17.33 22.58 45.52
CA SER A 284 17.87 21.27 45.87
C SER A 284 16.99 20.49 46.87
N ASP A 285 17.33 19.20 46.97
CA ASP A 285 17.16 18.26 48.08
C ASP A 285 15.81 17.55 48.30
N GLY A 286 15.92 16.21 48.43
CA GLY A 286 15.17 15.47 49.46
C GLY A 286 14.28 14.31 49.00
N ASN A 287 14.89 13.12 48.89
CA ASN A 287 14.40 11.81 49.38
C ASN A 287 12.94 11.36 49.13
N ALA A 288 12.77 10.25 48.39
CA ALA A 288 11.63 9.33 48.53
C ALA A 288 12.02 7.89 48.12
N PRO A 289 11.37 6.84 48.68
CA PRO A 289 12.00 5.54 48.90
C PRO A 289 11.77 4.49 47.82
N GLU A 290 12.65 3.50 47.89
CA GLU A 290 12.80 2.24 47.18
C GLU A 290 11.61 1.27 47.39
N VAL A 291 11.09 0.67 46.29
CA VAL A 291 10.31 -0.58 46.35
C VAL A 291 10.54 -1.42 45.08
N GLY A 292 11.25 -2.54 45.26
CA GLY A 292 10.89 -3.88 44.77
C GLY A 292 10.95 -4.22 43.28
N GLU A 293 12.07 -4.84 42.86
CA GLU A 293 12.10 -5.77 41.72
C GLU A 293 11.31 -7.05 42.01
N PRO A 294 10.98 -7.83 40.95
CA PRO A 294 11.43 -9.21 40.98
C PRO A 294 12.14 -9.66 39.70
N SER A 295 13.27 -10.34 39.91
CA SER A 295 13.96 -11.22 38.97
C SER A 295 13.28 -12.59 38.91
N THR A 296 13.24 -13.20 37.72
CA THR A 296 13.47 -14.63 37.38
C THR A 296 13.15 -14.77 35.89
N GLY A 297 13.82 -15.53 35.03
CA GLY A 297 14.94 -16.45 35.12
C GLY A 297 15.05 -17.04 33.70
N GLY A 298 16.27 -17.17 33.18
CA GLY A 298 16.52 -17.73 31.85
C GLY A 298 16.19 -19.23 31.77
N GLY A 299 15.82 -19.66 30.57
CA GLY A 299 15.58 -21.06 30.23
C GLY A 299 15.67 -21.27 28.73
N ASP A 300 16.91 -21.40 28.22
CA ASP A 300 17.18 -21.96 26.90
C ASP A 300 17.00 -23.49 26.95
N SER A 301 16.21 -24.03 26.01
CA SER A 301 16.41 -25.38 25.48
C SER A 301 15.77 -25.59 24.10
N PRO A 302 16.35 -26.43 23.24
CA PRO A 302 16.26 -26.33 21.79
C PRO A 302 15.02 -27.03 21.25
N SER A 303 14.27 -26.35 20.37
CA SER A 303 13.14 -26.95 19.64
C SER A 303 13.52 -27.27 18.20
N ALA A 304 13.12 -28.46 17.78
CA ALA A 304 13.31 -29.16 16.50
C ALA A 304 12.97 -28.33 15.24
N PRO A 305 13.41 -28.75 14.02
CA PRO A 305 13.22 -27.95 12.81
C PRO A 305 11.73 -27.80 12.49
N GLY A 306 11.22 -26.57 12.63
CA GLY A 306 9.82 -26.25 12.42
C GLY A 306 9.40 -26.50 10.98
N ALA A 307 8.34 -27.30 10.81
CA ALA A 307 7.56 -27.34 9.58
C ALA A 307 7.14 -25.90 9.24
N CYS A 308 7.53 -25.42 8.06
CA CYS A 308 7.24 -24.05 7.70
C CYS A 308 5.72 -23.85 7.54
N ALA A 309 5.14 -23.03 8.42
CA ALA A 309 3.74 -22.65 8.38
C ALA A 309 3.62 -21.22 7.86
N VAL A 310 2.75 -21.00 6.88
CA VAL A 310 2.39 -19.69 6.34
C VAL A 310 1.47 -18.99 7.31
N ALA A 311 1.78 -17.75 7.66
CA ALA A 311 0.92 -16.92 8.50
C ALA A 311 -0.47 -16.72 7.87
N ALA A 312 -1.42 -16.26 8.68
CA ALA A 312 -2.73 -15.83 8.19
C ALA A 312 -2.57 -14.89 6.99
N TYR A 313 -3.28 -15.18 5.90
CA TYR A 313 -3.25 -14.38 4.66
C TYR A 313 -1.89 -14.35 3.95
N GLY A 314 -0.93 -15.20 4.33
CA GLY A 314 0.26 -15.40 3.51
C GLY A 314 -0.05 -16.18 2.22
N GLN A 315 0.75 -15.99 1.17
CA GLN A 315 0.70 -16.87 -0.01
C GLN A 315 1.03 -18.30 0.41
N CYS A 316 0.25 -19.28 -0.06
CA CYS A 316 0.42 -20.69 0.25
C CYS A 316 0.41 -21.57 -1.01
N GLY A 317 0.39 -20.95 -2.19
CA GLY A 317 0.36 -21.63 -3.47
C GLY A 317 0.22 -20.63 -4.62
N GLY A 318 0.18 -21.17 -5.84
CA GLY A 318 0.18 -20.39 -7.07
C GLY A 318 1.26 -20.87 -8.03
N ASN A 319 1.10 -20.57 -9.31
CA ASN A 319 2.05 -20.98 -10.33
C ASN A 319 3.44 -20.38 -10.06
N GLY A 320 4.45 -21.24 -9.93
CA GLY A 320 5.83 -20.84 -9.61
C GLY A 320 6.13 -20.57 -8.13
N TYR A 321 5.14 -20.70 -7.23
CA TYR A 321 5.36 -20.57 -5.79
C TYR A 321 6.12 -21.79 -5.25
N THR A 322 7.23 -21.55 -4.56
CA THR A 322 8.08 -22.60 -3.94
C THR A 322 8.14 -22.51 -2.43
N GLY A 323 7.45 -21.51 -1.85
CA GLY A 323 7.35 -21.30 -0.43
C GLY A 323 6.47 -22.34 0.25
N CYS A 324 6.20 -22.08 1.52
CA CYS A 324 5.50 -23.01 2.39
C CYS A 324 4.03 -23.09 1.99
N ILE A 325 3.44 -24.29 2.00
CA ILE A 325 2.05 -24.51 1.55
C ILE A 325 1.08 -24.79 2.70
N GLN A 326 1.61 -25.08 3.89
CA GLN A 326 0.83 -25.36 5.09
C GLN A 326 0.48 -24.04 5.78
N CYS A 327 -0.80 -23.76 5.95
CA CYS A 327 -1.24 -22.57 6.67
C CYS A 327 -1.15 -22.76 8.18
N ALA A 328 -0.95 -21.67 8.92
CA ALA A 328 -1.07 -21.65 10.37
C ALA A 328 -2.44 -22.20 10.83
N SER A 329 -2.48 -22.73 12.05
CA SER A 329 -3.70 -23.32 12.63
C SER A 329 -4.90 -22.37 12.50
N GLY A 330 -6.05 -22.90 12.07
CA GLY A 330 -7.27 -22.13 11.81
C GLY A 330 -7.39 -21.56 10.39
N TYR A 331 -6.39 -21.76 9.52
CA TYR A 331 -6.38 -21.32 8.13
C TYR A 331 -6.22 -22.49 7.16
N THR A 332 -6.80 -22.37 5.97
CA THR A 332 -6.62 -23.30 4.86
C THR A 332 -6.13 -22.57 3.62
N CYS A 333 -5.32 -23.24 2.81
CA CYS A 333 -4.82 -22.65 1.57
C CYS A 333 -5.94 -22.61 0.52
N LYS A 334 -6.45 -21.41 0.23
CA LYS A 334 -7.54 -21.20 -0.74
C LYS A 334 -7.00 -20.56 -2.01
N ALA A 335 -7.42 -21.06 -3.17
CA ALA A 335 -7.06 -20.45 -4.44
C ALA A 335 -7.85 -19.14 -4.61
N VAL A 336 -7.14 -18.03 -4.81
CA VAL A 336 -7.71 -16.68 -4.92
C VAL A 336 -7.75 -16.22 -6.38
N SER A 337 -6.67 -16.48 -7.13
CA SER A 337 -6.61 -16.22 -8.57
C SER A 337 -5.96 -17.42 -9.27
N PRO A 338 -6.71 -18.52 -9.50
CA PRO A 338 -6.15 -19.75 -10.05
C PRO A 338 -5.69 -19.58 -11.52
N PRO A 339 -4.63 -20.27 -11.97
CA PRO A 339 -3.69 -21.10 -11.19
C PRO A 339 -2.57 -20.29 -10.50
N TYR A 340 -2.62 -18.96 -10.56
CA TYR A 340 -1.47 -18.08 -10.29
C TYR A 340 -1.26 -17.76 -8.81
N TYR A 341 -2.30 -17.77 -7.97
CA TYR A 341 -2.17 -17.37 -6.56
C TYR A 341 -3.17 -18.09 -5.64
N SER A 342 -2.65 -18.61 -4.53
CA SER A 342 -3.41 -19.15 -3.40
C SER A 342 -2.92 -18.53 -2.09
N GLN A 343 -3.84 -18.30 -1.16
CA GLN A 343 -3.60 -17.61 0.11
C GLN A 343 -4.21 -18.37 1.29
N CYS A 344 -3.55 -18.31 2.44
CA CYS A 344 -4.12 -18.80 3.70
C CYS A 344 -5.32 -17.95 4.11
N ALA A 345 -6.51 -18.52 4.07
CA ALA A 345 -7.75 -17.86 4.50
C ALA A 345 -8.40 -18.65 5.64
N PRO A 346 -9.26 -18.03 6.48
CA PRO A 346 -9.94 -18.73 7.56
C PRO A 346 -10.59 -20.02 7.09
N ALA A 347 -10.34 -21.10 7.84
CA ALA A 347 -11.02 -22.37 7.66
C ALA A 347 -12.52 -22.13 7.89
N SER A 348 -13.29 -22.23 6.81
CA SER A 348 -14.75 -22.14 6.79
C SER A 348 -15.37 -23.44 7.27
#